data_AF-A0A7T4JVI4-F1
#
_entry.id   AF-A0A7T4JVI4-F1
#
_cell.length_a   1.000
_cell.length_b   1.000
_cell.length_c   1.000
_cell.angle_alpha   90.00
_cell.angle_beta   90.00
_cell.angle_gamma   90.00
#
_symmetry.space_group_name_H-M   'P 1'
#
loop_
_entity.id
_entity.type
_entity.pdbx_description
1 polymer ?
#
loop_
_entity_poly.entity_id
_entity_poly.type
_entity_poly.pdbx_seq_one_letter_code
_entity_poly.pdbx_strand_id
1 'polypeptide(L)'
;MGKKRLAWPDVAKGVSILGVIVLHVCLAVPGGMDTLLARANSVMDPLRMPLFFLVSGFFSAKILDYSLTELFVRRLWFFLVPYAVWVPVEIKLKFIEFKLVFDADSVGADEILWRMLIGANLAWFLWALVLFNLVLWSLRKLPPPVAIAASFAPLLLLPWHDKIPIVGMLILYLPFFVGGLHLRGPISRFAATATSVTRWLPAAMGFFLGVVLVKLFAQVDPDRVALPWILPGMDAIGHYEAALLVRLSRELLSLPLAIVVAVAITHLPHLSNDLQFVGRHTLPMYIGHPIGMTLGYHLVRYALDDAGPQSTTFWLAYAILIALVSGWLFHLLSKVPVLGWTLTPPSLARPQPAVGTEAHAENRDHTFNTAPPTQPGPPNSTISPNSRVISELTIPSPMLDAENRDHAFNTAPPTQPGPPNSTISPNSRVISELTIPSPMLDAENRDHTLATALPNAARTP
;
A
#
# COMPACT_ATOMS: atom_id res chain seq x y z
N MET A 1 -4.55 -33.88 -19.46
CA MET A 1 -5.48 -33.24 -18.50
C MET A 1 -5.07 -31.79 -18.32
N GLY A 2 -5.97 -30.82 -18.50
CA GLY A 2 -5.64 -29.40 -18.29
C GLY A 2 -5.38 -29.10 -16.81
N LYS A 3 -4.39 -28.25 -16.51
CA LYS A 3 -4.13 -27.79 -15.12
C LYS A 3 -5.36 -27.04 -14.61
N LYS A 4 -6.16 -27.68 -13.74
CA LYS A 4 -7.30 -27.03 -13.06
C LYS A 4 -6.78 -25.82 -12.28
N ARG A 5 -7.21 -24.63 -12.68
CA ARG A 5 -6.80 -23.36 -12.07
C ARG A 5 -7.33 -23.30 -10.63
N LEU A 6 -6.48 -22.87 -9.69
CA LEU A 6 -6.90 -22.64 -8.31
C LEU A 6 -7.86 -21.45 -8.30
N ALA A 7 -9.05 -21.59 -7.71
CA ALA A 7 -10.05 -20.54 -7.63
C ALA A 7 -9.85 -19.59 -6.43
N TRP A 8 -9.39 -20.14 -5.29
CA TRP A 8 -9.17 -19.37 -4.06
C TRP A 8 -8.25 -18.15 -4.21
N PRO A 9 -7.20 -18.13 -5.07
CA PRO A 9 -6.34 -16.95 -5.20
C PRO A 9 -7.03 -15.78 -5.90
N ASP A 10 -7.98 -16.03 -6.80
CA ASP A 10 -8.76 -14.94 -7.40
C ASP A 10 -9.85 -14.48 -6.45
N VAL A 11 -10.52 -15.40 -5.75
CA VAL A 11 -11.47 -15.05 -4.68
C VAL A 11 -10.79 -14.17 -3.64
N ALA A 12 -9.60 -14.55 -3.17
CA ALA A 12 -8.77 -13.76 -2.26
C ALA A 12 -8.56 -12.33 -2.78
N LYS A 13 -8.09 -12.17 -4.02
CA LYS A 13 -7.91 -10.85 -4.64
C LYS A 13 -9.22 -10.06 -4.76
N GLY A 14 -10.32 -10.71 -5.14
CA GLY A 14 -11.63 -10.08 -5.27
C GLY A 14 -12.13 -9.53 -3.92
N VAL A 15 -12.05 -10.35 -2.87
CA VAL A 15 -12.40 -9.97 -1.48
C VAL A 15 -11.54 -8.80 -1.01
N SER A 16 -10.22 -8.83 -1.26
CA SER A 16 -9.32 -7.73 -0.92
C SER A 16 -9.69 -6.42 -1.60
N ILE A 17 -9.93 -6.42 -2.92
CA ILE A 17 -10.29 -5.21 -3.67
C ILE A 17 -11.65 -4.65 -3.25
N LEU A 18 -12.67 -5.49 -3.06
CA LEU A 18 -13.97 -5.03 -2.56
C LEU A 18 -13.86 -4.44 -1.14
N GLY A 19 -13.04 -5.06 -0.27
CA GLY A 19 -12.77 -4.52 1.07
C GLY A 19 -12.00 -3.18 1.05
N VAL A 20 -11.13 -2.94 0.07
CA VAL A 20 -10.47 -1.63 -0.10
C VAL A 20 -11.48 -0.59 -0.58
N ILE A 21 -12.35 -0.92 -1.54
CA ILE A 21 -13.44 -0.04 -2.00
C ILE A 21 -14.36 0.34 -0.84
N VAL A 22 -14.79 -0.64 -0.03
CA VAL A 22 -15.63 -0.40 1.15
C VAL A 22 -14.94 0.51 2.16
N LEU A 23 -13.64 0.34 2.41
CA LEU A 23 -12.88 1.23 3.29
C LEU A 23 -12.87 2.67 2.79
N HIS A 24 -12.47 2.88 1.53
CA HIS A 24 -12.37 4.22 0.96
C HIS A 24 -13.74 4.92 0.93
N VAL A 25 -14.84 4.19 0.71
CA VAL A 25 -16.19 4.74 0.88
C VAL A 25 -16.51 5.11 2.33
N CYS A 26 -16.17 4.25 3.31
CA CYS A 26 -16.42 4.54 4.73
C CYS A 26 -15.60 5.75 5.25
N LEU A 27 -14.39 5.94 4.72
CA LEU A 27 -13.54 7.12 5.00
C LEU A 27 -14.06 8.40 4.30
N ALA A 28 -14.61 8.27 3.09
CA ALA A 28 -15.08 9.39 2.28
C ALA A 28 -16.48 9.91 2.65
N VAL A 29 -17.31 9.09 3.31
CA VAL A 29 -18.68 9.44 3.70
C VAL A 29 -18.74 9.91 5.16
N PRO A 30 -19.29 11.10 5.47
CA PRO A 30 -19.50 11.56 6.85
C PRO A 30 -20.29 10.56 7.70
N GLY A 31 -19.74 10.18 8.86
CA GLY A 31 -20.28 9.13 9.73
C GLY A 31 -20.12 7.70 9.21
N GLY A 32 -19.43 7.50 8.08
CA GLY A 32 -19.25 6.19 7.45
C GLY A 32 -18.51 5.19 8.33
N MET A 33 -17.47 5.66 9.04
CA MET A 33 -16.65 4.86 9.96
C MET A 33 -17.38 4.37 11.21
N ASP A 34 -18.48 5.01 11.62
CA ASP A 34 -19.27 4.60 12.79
C ASP A 34 -20.16 3.38 12.53
N THR A 35 -20.42 3.10 11.25
CA THR A 35 -21.39 2.11 10.79
C THR A 35 -20.96 0.65 10.98
N LEU A 36 -21.94 -0.26 10.96
CA LEU A 36 -21.69 -1.70 10.96
C LEU A 36 -20.84 -2.15 9.76
N LEU A 37 -20.91 -1.43 8.63
CA LEU A 37 -20.12 -1.74 7.44
C LEU A 37 -18.63 -1.49 7.67
N ALA A 38 -18.27 -0.35 8.26
CA ALA A 38 -16.90 -0.04 8.65
C ALA A 38 -16.37 -1.04 9.69
N ARG A 39 -17.19 -1.43 10.68
CA ARG A 39 -16.83 -2.48 11.67
C ARG A 39 -16.62 -3.86 11.05
N ALA A 40 -17.43 -4.25 10.07
CA ALA A 40 -17.23 -5.49 9.33
C ALA A 40 -15.95 -5.44 8.48
N ASN A 41 -15.66 -4.29 7.88
CA ASN A 41 -14.46 -4.07 7.09
C ASN A 41 -13.17 -4.00 7.95
N SER A 42 -13.22 -3.50 9.18
CA SER A 42 -12.05 -3.51 10.09
C SER A 42 -11.69 -4.92 10.57
N VAL A 43 -12.66 -5.84 10.66
CA VAL A 43 -12.39 -7.29 10.85
C VAL A 43 -11.67 -7.90 9.63
N MET A 44 -11.96 -7.39 8.42
CA MET A 44 -11.23 -7.78 7.21
C MET A 44 -9.86 -7.11 7.07
N ASP A 45 -9.55 -6.07 7.86
CA ASP A 45 -8.31 -5.31 7.74
C ASP A 45 -7.05 -6.18 7.64
N PRO A 46 -6.78 -7.08 8.62
CA PRO A 46 -5.57 -7.91 8.57
C PRO A 46 -5.62 -9.09 7.58
N LEU A 47 -6.65 -9.14 6.74
CA LEU A 47 -6.83 -10.18 5.72
C LEU A 47 -6.65 -9.59 4.31
N ARG A 48 -7.07 -8.33 4.07
CA ARG A 48 -7.16 -7.74 2.73
C ARG A 48 -5.81 -7.61 2.02
N MET A 49 -4.94 -6.72 2.48
CA MET A 49 -3.67 -6.45 1.79
C MET A 49 -2.64 -7.60 1.90
N PRO A 50 -2.40 -8.22 3.08
CA PRO A 50 -1.39 -9.28 3.20
C PRO A 50 -1.71 -10.49 2.32
N LEU A 51 -2.98 -10.89 2.22
CA LEU A 51 -3.41 -12.00 1.35
C LEU A 51 -3.22 -11.67 -0.13
N PHE A 52 -3.49 -10.43 -0.54
CA PHE A 52 -3.25 -10.01 -1.93
C PHE A 52 -1.76 -10.07 -2.28
N PHE A 53 -0.89 -9.55 -1.40
CA PHE A 53 0.56 -9.62 -1.60
C PHE A 53 1.09 -11.06 -1.57
N LEU A 54 0.61 -11.91 -0.65
CA LEU A 54 0.91 -13.34 -0.60
C LEU A 54 0.57 -14.03 -1.93
N VAL A 55 -0.65 -13.84 -2.43
CA VAL A 55 -1.10 -14.40 -3.71
C VAL A 55 -0.28 -13.86 -4.88
N SER A 56 0.08 -12.57 -4.86
CA SER A 56 0.89 -11.96 -5.91
C SER A 56 2.30 -12.57 -5.95
N GLY A 57 2.89 -12.83 -4.77
CA GLY A 57 4.13 -13.57 -4.57
C GLY A 57 4.08 -15.04 -5.00
N PHE A 58 2.98 -15.73 -4.69
CA PHE A 58 2.73 -17.13 -5.06
C PHE A 58 2.80 -17.37 -6.59
N PHE A 59 2.45 -16.35 -7.39
CA PHE A 59 2.56 -16.36 -8.85
C PHE A 59 3.82 -15.64 -9.39
N SER A 60 4.82 -15.36 -8.54
CA SER A 60 6.10 -14.73 -8.92
C SER A 60 7.19 -15.70 -9.37
N ALA A 61 6.93 -17.02 -9.40
CA ALA A 61 7.96 -18.05 -9.64
C ALA A 61 8.93 -17.78 -10.80
N LYS A 62 8.44 -17.30 -11.94
CA LYS A 62 9.26 -17.02 -13.13
C LYS A 62 10.30 -15.91 -12.95
N ILE A 63 10.18 -15.05 -11.93
CA ILE A 63 11.10 -13.94 -11.69
C ILE A 63 12.52 -14.43 -11.34
N LEU A 64 12.62 -15.62 -10.72
CA LEU A 64 13.91 -16.19 -10.33
C LEU A 64 14.82 -16.43 -11.56
N ASP A 65 14.20 -16.75 -12.70
CA ASP A 65 14.84 -17.07 -13.97
C ASP A 65 15.13 -15.83 -14.85
N TYR A 66 14.55 -14.67 -14.53
CA TYR A 66 14.60 -13.48 -15.40
C TYR A 66 15.92 -12.69 -15.27
N SER A 67 16.39 -12.16 -16.40
CA SER A 67 17.28 -10.98 -16.40
C SER A 67 16.54 -9.71 -15.95
N LEU A 68 17.27 -8.64 -15.61
CA LEU A 68 16.66 -7.38 -15.17
C LEU A 68 15.78 -6.75 -16.28
N THR A 69 16.25 -6.82 -17.53
CA THR A 69 15.49 -6.37 -18.71
C THR A 69 14.20 -7.17 -18.88
N GLU A 70 14.26 -8.50 -18.75
CA GLU A 70 13.05 -9.34 -18.82
C GLU A 70 12.09 -9.08 -17.67
N LEU A 71 12.58 -8.86 -16.44
CA LEU A 71 11.74 -8.46 -15.32
C LEU A 71 10.97 -7.18 -15.63
N PHE A 72 11.65 -6.16 -16.16
CA PHE A 72 11.02 -4.89 -16.52
C PHE A 72 9.96 -5.10 -17.62
N VAL A 73 10.37 -5.66 -18.75
CA VAL A 73 9.57 -5.85 -19.98
C VAL A 73 8.40 -6.83 -19.80
N ARG A 74 8.59 -7.92 -19.04
CA ARG A 74 7.57 -8.99 -18.87
C ARG A 74 6.72 -8.83 -17.62
N ARG A 75 7.04 -7.90 -16.71
CA ARG A 75 6.32 -7.79 -15.44
C ARG A 75 6.16 -6.37 -14.91
N LEU A 76 7.25 -5.61 -14.70
CA LEU A 76 7.12 -4.28 -14.08
C LEU A 76 6.35 -3.30 -14.98
N TRP A 77 6.52 -3.41 -16.30
CA TRP A 77 5.80 -2.66 -17.32
C TRP A 77 4.26 -2.65 -17.12
N PHE A 78 3.69 -3.80 -16.75
CA PHE A 78 2.24 -3.94 -16.50
C PHE A 78 1.73 -3.23 -15.23
N PHE A 79 2.63 -2.81 -14.34
CA PHE A 79 2.30 -1.99 -13.17
C PHE A 79 2.72 -0.52 -13.40
N LEU A 80 3.87 -0.30 -14.04
CA LEU A 80 4.44 1.02 -14.29
C LEU A 80 3.61 1.87 -15.25
N VAL A 81 3.09 1.32 -16.35
CA VAL A 81 2.25 2.10 -17.29
C VAL A 81 0.98 2.61 -16.61
N PRO A 82 0.13 1.75 -16.00
CA PRO A 82 -1.07 2.25 -15.33
C PRO A 82 -0.76 3.20 -14.18
N TYR A 83 0.32 2.97 -13.42
CA TYR A 83 0.75 3.89 -12.38
C TYR A 83 1.16 5.26 -12.95
N ALA A 84 2.03 5.28 -13.96
CA ALA A 84 2.53 6.51 -14.57
C ALA A 84 1.45 7.32 -15.31
N VAL A 85 0.39 6.68 -15.83
CA VAL A 85 -0.71 7.36 -16.51
C VAL A 85 -1.79 7.82 -15.53
N TRP A 86 -2.27 6.95 -14.65
CA TRP A 86 -3.49 7.22 -13.88
C TRP A 86 -3.27 7.88 -12.52
N VAL A 87 -2.08 7.76 -11.91
CA VAL A 87 -1.81 8.43 -10.61
C VAL A 87 -1.67 9.94 -10.76
N PRO A 88 -1.02 10.50 -11.80
CA PRO A 88 -1.10 11.93 -12.07
C PRO A 88 -2.54 12.43 -12.27
N VAL A 89 -3.43 11.60 -12.83
CA VAL A 89 -4.85 11.95 -13.04
C VAL A 89 -5.60 11.92 -11.71
N GLU A 90 -5.44 10.86 -10.91
CA GLU A 90 -5.99 10.74 -9.56
C GLU A 90 -5.60 11.91 -8.66
N ILE A 91 -4.29 12.18 -8.53
CA ILE A 91 -3.77 13.29 -7.72
C ILE A 91 -4.32 14.63 -8.21
N LYS A 92 -4.30 14.91 -9.53
CA LYS A 92 -4.84 16.16 -10.08
C LYS A 92 -6.32 16.31 -9.80
N LEU A 93 -7.13 15.27 -9.98
CA LEU A 93 -8.56 15.31 -9.70
C LEU A 93 -8.82 15.56 -8.21
N LYS A 94 -8.02 14.95 -7.32
CA LYS A 94 -8.18 15.16 -5.87
C LYS A 94 -7.76 16.56 -5.42
N PHE A 95 -6.75 17.17 -6.04
CA PHE A 95 -6.41 18.58 -5.80
C PHE A 95 -7.39 19.56 -6.45
N ILE A 96 -8.05 19.21 -7.57
CA ILE A 96 -9.18 19.99 -8.09
C ILE A 96 -10.35 19.96 -7.11
N GLU A 97 -10.65 18.80 -6.53
CA GLU A 97 -11.64 18.66 -5.45
C GLU A 97 -11.26 19.55 -4.24
N PHE A 98 -10.03 19.49 -3.76
CA PHE A 98 -9.58 20.33 -2.64
C PHE A 98 -9.60 21.83 -2.94
N LYS A 99 -9.26 22.23 -4.17
CA LYS A 99 -9.37 23.63 -4.59
C LYS A 99 -10.82 24.12 -4.62
N LEU A 100 -11.75 23.27 -5.07
CA LEU A 100 -13.17 23.63 -5.11
C LEU A 100 -13.82 23.66 -3.72
N VAL A 101 -13.46 22.73 -2.83
CA VAL A 101 -14.13 22.54 -1.53
C VAL A 101 -13.47 23.33 -0.40
N PHE A 102 -12.15 23.55 -0.46
CA PHE A 102 -11.35 24.12 0.64
C PHE A 102 -10.49 25.32 0.22
N ASP A 103 -10.66 25.85 -1.00
CA ASP A 103 -9.84 26.92 -1.62
C ASP A 103 -8.31 26.63 -1.58
N ALA A 104 -7.96 25.34 -1.65
CA ALA A 104 -6.57 24.90 -1.59
C ALA A 104 -5.78 25.21 -2.89
N ASP A 105 -4.46 25.36 -2.73
CA ASP A 105 -3.54 25.56 -3.85
C ASP A 105 -3.56 24.41 -4.86
N SER A 106 -3.30 24.76 -6.13
CA SER A 106 -3.16 23.78 -7.21
C SER A 106 -1.83 23.03 -7.14
N VAL A 107 -1.87 21.71 -7.28
CA VAL A 107 -0.68 20.86 -7.24
C VAL A 107 0.27 21.07 -8.44
N GLY A 108 1.56 21.23 -8.13
CA GLY A 108 2.66 21.28 -9.11
C GLY A 108 3.00 19.92 -9.71
N ALA A 109 3.75 19.90 -10.82
CA ALA A 109 4.19 18.66 -11.47
C ALA A 109 5.28 17.92 -10.66
N ASP A 110 6.10 18.68 -9.96
CA ASP A 110 7.09 18.27 -8.98
C ASP A 110 6.44 17.57 -7.77
N GLU A 111 5.41 18.16 -7.17
CA GLU A 111 4.68 17.56 -6.04
C GLU A 111 3.90 16.28 -6.45
N ILE A 112 3.34 16.24 -7.67
CA ILE A 112 2.79 14.98 -8.22
C ILE A 112 3.88 13.91 -8.30
N LEU A 113 5.04 14.23 -8.87
CA LEU A 113 6.15 13.29 -9.02
C LEU A 113 6.67 12.81 -7.65
N TRP A 114 6.76 13.71 -6.67
CA TRP A 114 7.18 13.39 -5.31
C TRP A 114 6.20 12.42 -4.63
N ARG A 115 4.89 12.73 -4.66
CA ARG A 115 3.83 11.83 -4.15
C ARG A 115 3.81 10.47 -4.83
N MET A 116 4.10 10.41 -6.12
CA MET A 116 4.26 9.16 -6.85
C MET A 116 5.49 8.37 -6.41
N LEU A 117 6.59 9.03 -6.04
CA LEU A 117 7.84 8.37 -5.63
C LEU A 117 7.77 7.82 -4.20
N ILE A 118 7.22 8.61 -3.26
CA ILE A 118 7.08 8.21 -1.85
C ILE A 118 5.87 7.29 -1.58
N GLY A 119 4.99 7.12 -2.57
CA GLY A 119 3.78 6.28 -2.47
C GLY A 119 2.60 6.95 -1.75
N ALA A 120 2.55 8.28 -1.69
CA ALA A 120 1.46 9.04 -1.04
C ALA A 120 0.30 9.31 -2.02
N ASN A 121 -0.38 8.24 -2.46
CA ASN A 121 -1.51 8.26 -3.40
C ASN A 121 -2.35 6.98 -3.26
N LEU A 122 -3.64 7.00 -3.62
CA LEU A 122 -4.53 5.84 -3.40
C LEU A 122 -4.15 4.62 -4.25
N ALA A 123 -3.32 4.80 -5.28
CA ALA A 123 -2.81 3.76 -6.16
C ALA A 123 -1.47 3.12 -5.72
N TRP A 124 -0.97 3.44 -4.51
CA TRP A 124 0.34 3.03 -3.97
C TRP A 124 0.64 1.53 -4.09
N PHE A 125 -0.40 0.68 -4.08
CA PHE A 125 -0.27 -0.77 -4.20
C PHE A 125 0.47 -1.21 -5.48
N LEU A 126 0.31 -0.48 -6.59
CA LEU A 126 1.04 -0.77 -7.84
C LEU A 126 2.52 -0.46 -7.71
N TRP A 127 2.87 0.62 -7.01
CA TRP A 127 4.26 1.00 -6.73
C TRP A 127 4.92 0.01 -5.78
N ALA A 128 4.23 -0.39 -4.72
CA ALA A 128 4.66 -1.47 -3.83
C ALA A 128 4.91 -2.77 -4.61
N LEU A 129 4.03 -3.16 -5.54
CA LEU A 129 4.31 -4.30 -6.42
C LEU A 129 5.58 -4.11 -7.25
N VAL A 130 5.82 -2.96 -7.88
CA VAL A 130 7.07 -2.72 -8.63
C VAL A 130 8.29 -2.98 -7.75
N LEU A 131 8.34 -2.37 -6.57
CA LEU A 131 9.44 -2.52 -5.61
C LEU A 131 9.58 -3.96 -5.11
N PHE A 132 8.48 -4.64 -4.78
CA PHE A 132 8.54 -6.01 -4.24
C PHE A 132 9.02 -7.02 -5.30
N ASN A 133 8.71 -6.79 -6.57
CA ASN A 133 9.22 -7.61 -7.67
C ASN A 133 10.71 -7.33 -7.94
N LEU A 134 11.19 -6.09 -7.75
CA LEU A 134 12.61 -5.73 -7.82
C LEU A 134 13.41 -6.33 -6.66
N VAL A 135 12.91 -6.23 -5.42
CA VAL A 135 13.57 -6.84 -4.25
C VAL A 135 13.56 -8.37 -4.35
N LEU A 136 12.45 -8.99 -4.74
CA LEU A 136 12.44 -10.44 -4.97
C LEU A 136 13.47 -10.86 -6.04
N TRP A 137 13.67 -10.04 -7.08
CA TRP A 137 14.69 -10.31 -8.09
C TRP A 137 16.12 -10.14 -7.57
N SER A 138 16.40 -9.17 -6.68
CA SER A 138 17.73 -9.06 -6.06
C SER A 138 18.01 -10.24 -5.12
N LEU A 139 16.98 -10.72 -4.40
CA LEU A 139 17.07 -11.88 -3.50
C LEU A 139 17.10 -13.24 -4.24
N ARG A 140 16.88 -13.30 -5.57
CA ARG A 140 16.63 -14.54 -6.32
C ARG A 140 17.74 -15.61 -6.27
N LYS A 141 18.96 -15.22 -5.93
CA LYS A 141 20.12 -16.12 -5.81
C LYS A 141 20.28 -16.73 -4.42
N LEU A 142 19.52 -16.26 -3.43
CA LEU A 142 19.62 -16.70 -2.03
C LEU A 142 18.79 -17.98 -1.81
N PRO A 143 19.20 -18.86 -0.89
CA PRO A 143 18.38 -20.01 -0.52
C PRO A 143 17.07 -19.55 0.15
N PRO A 144 15.95 -20.28 -0.02
CA PRO A 144 14.61 -19.81 0.37
C PRO A 144 14.46 -19.27 1.80
N PRO A 145 15.05 -19.88 2.85
CA PRO A 145 14.94 -19.33 4.21
C PRO A 145 15.64 -17.98 4.37
N VAL A 146 16.77 -17.78 3.69
CA VAL A 146 17.55 -16.53 3.73
C VAL A 146 16.84 -15.44 2.93
N ALA A 147 16.22 -15.78 1.78
CA ALA A 147 15.39 -14.83 1.04
C ALA A 147 14.17 -14.37 1.87
N ILE A 148 13.52 -15.28 2.60
CA ILE A 148 12.43 -14.93 3.53
C ILE A 148 12.96 -14.03 4.66
N ALA A 149 14.08 -14.38 5.32
CA ALA A 149 14.66 -13.54 6.37
C ALA A 149 15.04 -12.13 5.84
N ALA A 150 15.68 -12.05 4.68
CA ALA A 150 16.06 -10.80 4.03
C ALA A 150 14.86 -9.94 3.60
N SER A 151 13.66 -10.51 3.44
CA SER A 151 12.45 -9.73 3.17
C SER A 151 12.00 -8.86 4.35
N PHE A 152 12.51 -9.10 5.56
CA PHE A 152 12.34 -8.23 6.73
C PHE A 152 13.40 -7.11 6.83
N ALA A 153 14.37 -7.03 5.91
CA ALA A 153 15.39 -5.98 5.91
C ALA A 153 14.85 -4.53 5.92
N PRO A 154 13.65 -4.19 5.38
CA PRO A 154 13.05 -2.86 5.56
C PRO A 154 12.82 -2.44 7.01
N LEU A 155 12.81 -3.37 7.98
CA LEU A 155 12.79 -3.04 9.41
C LEU A 155 13.97 -2.17 9.85
N LEU A 156 15.09 -2.22 9.14
CA LEU A 156 16.25 -1.35 9.39
C LEU A 156 15.96 0.13 9.07
N LEU A 157 14.87 0.42 8.35
CA LEU A 157 14.39 1.76 7.97
C LEU A 157 13.15 2.21 8.78
N LEU A 158 12.85 1.52 9.89
CA LEU A 158 11.73 1.84 10.78
C LEU A 158 11.60 3.35 11.17
N PRO A 159 12.69 4.13 11.39
CA PRO A 159 12.60 5.56 11.73
C PRO A 159 12.06 6.50 10.64
N TRP A 160 11.83 5.99 9.42
CA TRP A 160 11.32 6.75 8.27
C TRP A 160 9.97 6.24 7.75
N HIS A 161 9.34 5.29 8.45
CA HIS A 161 8.06 4.69 8.03
C HIS A 161 6.90 5.70 7.97
N ASP A 162 6.99 6.76 8.76
CA ASP A 162 6.07 7.89 8.86
C ASP A 162 6.29 8.90 7.73
N LYS A 163 7.54 9.31 7.49
CA LYS A 163 7.92 10.34 6.52
C LYS A 163 7.87 9.84 5.08
N ILE A 164 8.09 8.54 4.86
CA ILE A 164 8.14 7.93 3.55
C ILE A 164 7.19 6.72 3.53
N PRO A 165 5.89 6.88 3.18
CA PRO A 165 4.87 5.84 3.31
C PRO A 165 5.24 4.48 2.74
N ILE A 166 5.96 4.45 1.61
CA ILE A 166 6.43 3.20 0.98
C ILE A 166 7.33 2.34 1.88
N VAL A 167 8.02 2.94 2.86
CA VAL A 167 8.84 2.21 3.86
C VAL A 167 7.94 1.41 4.81
N GLY A 168 6.87 2.03 5.34
CA GLY A 168 5.87 1.31 6.14
C GLY A 168 5.19 0.18 5.36
N MET A 169 4.88 0.42 4.07
CA MET A 169 4.32 -0.59 3.17
C MET A 169 5.31 -1.75 2.91
N LEU A 170 6.60 -1.46 2.73
CA LEU A 170 7.67 -2.47 2.59
C LEU A 170 7.78 -3.32 3.85
N ILE A 171 7.85 -2.69 5.03
CA ILE A 171 7.90 -3.38 6.33
C ILE A 171 6.72 -4.34 6.51
N LEU A 172 5.50 -3.86 6.23
CA LEU A 172 4.29 -4.65 6.46
C LEU A 172 4.07 -5.77 5.45
N TYR A 173 4.37 -5.56 4.16
CA TYR A 173 3.84 -6.43 3.11
C TYR A 173 4.89 -7.16 2.26
N LEU A 174 6.15 -6.72 2.24
CA LEU A 174 7.22 -7.43 1.52
C LEU A 174 7.42 -8.87 2.03
N PRO A 175 7.36 -9.17 3.36
CA PRO A 175 7.47 -10.54 3.85
C PRO A 175 6.38 -11.49 3.34
N PHE A 176 5.16 -10.98 3.16
CA PHE A 176 4.06 -11.76 2.60
C PHE A 176 4.30 -12.07 1.11
N PHE A 177 4.81 -11.10 0.35
CA PHE A 177 5.12 -11.30 -1.07
C PHE A 177 6.26 -12.31 -1.28
N VAL A 178 7.37 -12.18 -0.55
CA VAL A 178 8.51 -13.11 -0.65
C VAL A 178 8.16 -14.49 -0.05
N GLY A 179 7.47 -14.51 1.08
CA GLY A 179 6.95 -15.74 1.70
C GLY A 179 5.96 -16.47 0.80
N GLY A 180 5.07 -15.76 0.09
CA GLY A 180 4.10 -16.34 -0.85
C GLY A 180 4.76 -17.14 -1.98
N LEU A 181 5.93 -16.68 -2.44
CA LEU A 181 6.75 -17.41 -3.41
C LEU A 181 7.38 -18.67 -2.79
N HIS A 182 8.18 -18.50 -1.73
CA HIS A 182 9.03 -19.56 -1.22
C HIS A 182 8.25 -20.63 -0.42
N LEU A 183 7.13 -20.24 0.21
CA LEU A 183 6.23 -21.14 0.94
C LEU A 183 5.07 -21.65 0.05
N ARG A 184 5.16 -21.49 -1.28
CA ARG A 184 4.12 -21.91 -2.24
C ARG A 184 3.65 -23.36 -2.05
N GLY A 185 4.57 -24.28 -1.76
CA GLY A 185 4.28 -25.69 -1.46
C GLY A 185 3.43 -25.85 -0.18
N PRO A 186 3.93 -25.43 0.99
CA PRO A 186 3.16 -25.36 2.24
C PRO A 186 1.79 -24.67 2.10
N ILE A 187 1.72 -23.49 1.47
CA ILE A 187 0.47 -22.75 1.24
C ILE A 187 -0.53 -23.59 0.43
N SER A 188 -0.06 -24.25 -0.64
CA SER A 188 -0.91 -25.12 -1.48
C SER A 188 -1.46 -26.32 -0.69
N ARG A 189 -0.63 -26.94 0.16
CA ARG A 189 -1.05 -28.06 1.02
C ARG A 189 -2.04 -27.61 2.09
N PHE A 190 -1.80 -26.46 2.71
CA PHE A 190 -2.72 -25.87 3.69
C PHE A 190 -4.08 -25.57 3.06
N ALA A 191 -4.10 -24.82 1.95
CA ALA A 191 -5.31 -24.48 1.20
C ALA A 191 -6.10 -25.73 0.74
N ALA A 192 -5.42 -26.80 0.33
CA ALA A 192 -6.07 -28.07 -0.04
C ALA A 192 -6.77 -28.78 1.14
N THR A 193 -6.43 -28.44 2.39
CA THR A 193 -7.06 -28.97 3.61
C THR A 193 -7.93 -27.94 4.36
N ALA A 194 -8.08 -26.73 3.82
CA ALA A 194 -8.69 -25.59 4.51
C ALA A 194 -10.22 -25.72 4.72
N THR A 195 -10.87 -26.67 4.04
CA THR A 195 -12.27 -27.06 4.30
C THR A 195 -12.45 -27.85 5.60
N SER A 196 -11.38 -28.43 6.16
CA SER A 196 -11.44 -29.17 7.41
C SER A 196 -11.58 -28.24 8.62
N VAL A 197 -12.53 -28.53 9.51
CA VAL A 197 -12.72 -27.83 10.80
C VAL A 197 -11.42 -27.77 11.62
N THR A 198 -10.54 -28.78 11.49
CA THR A 198 -9.22 -28.80 12.15
C THR A 198 -8.25 -27.72 11.67
N ARG A 199 -8.53 -27.03 10.56
CA ARG A 199 -7.79 -25.84 10.11
C ARG A 199 -8.44 -24.53 10.55
N TRP A 200 -9.76 -24.50 10.72
CA TRP A 200 -10.51 -23.31 11.13
C TRP A 200 -10.16 -22.87 12.56
N LEU A 201 -10.18 -23.79 13.53
CA LEU A 201 -9.93 -23.44 14.93
C LEU A 201 -8.55 -22.78 15.17
N PRO A 202 -7.41 -23.36 14.73
CA PRO A 202 -6.11 -22.70 14.92
C PRO A 202 -5.98 -21.40 14.08
N ALA A 203 -6.63 -21.30 12.92
CA ALA A 203 -6.64 -20.08 12.12
C ALA A 203 -7.42 -18.94 12.81
N ALA A 204 -8.59 -19.25 13.36
CA ALA A 204 -9.39 -18.30 14.15
C ALA A 204 -8.69 -17.91 15.46
N MET A 205 -7.99 -18.84 16.12
CA MET A 205 -7.17 -18.57 17.29
C MET A 205 -6.01 -17.62 16.98
N GLY A 206 -5.31 -17.82 15.85
CA GLY A 206 -4.25 -16.92 15.38
C GLY A 206 -4.77 -15.50 15.14
N PHE A 207 -5.86 -15.37 14.38
CA PHE A 207 -6.54 -14.08 14.17
C PHE A 207 -6.96 -13.42 15.49
N PHE A 208 -7.60 -14.16 16.39
CA PHE A 208 -8.02 -13.65 17.70
C PHE A 208 -6.84 -13.17 18.53
N LEU A 209 -5.74 -13.93 18.59
CA LEU A 209 -4.51 -13.53 19.26
C LEU A 209 -3.92 -12.25 18.66
N GLY A 210 -3.94 -12.10 17.32
CA GLY A 210 -3.50 -10.87 16.64
C GLY A 210 -4.38 -9.65 16.98
N VAL A 211 -5.70 -9.84 17.10
CA VAL A 211 -6.64 -8.78 17.53
C VAL A 211 -6.41 -8.41 19.00
N VAL A 212 -6.22 -9.39 19.87
CA VAL A 212 -5.91 -9.17 21.30
C VAL A 212 -4.58 -8.45 21.45
N LEU A 213 -3.54 -8.85 20.69
CA LEU A 213 -2.23 -8.21 20.70
C LEU A 213 -2.31 -6.71 20.37
N VAL A 214 -3.02 -6.34 19.29
CA VAL A 214 -3.23 -4.92 18.94
C VAL A 214 -4.02 -4.18 20.03
N LYS A 215 -5.08 -4.79 20.57
CA LYS A 215 -5.89 -4.16 21.63
C LYS A 215 -5.13 -3.93 22.94
N LEU A 216 -4.30 -4.88 23.34
CA LEU A 216 -3.44 -4.74 24.52
C LEU A 216 -2.35 -3.70 24.29
N PHE A 217 -1.73 -3.68 23.10
CA PHE A 217 -0.72 -2.67 22.76
C PHE A 217 -1.32 -1.25 22.71
N ALA A 218 -2.54 -1.08 22.18
CA ALA A 218 -3.24 0.20 22.16
C ALA A 218 -3.61 0.75 23.57
N GLN A 219 -3.52 -0.08 24.62
CA GLN A 219 -3.67 0.35 26.01
C GLN A 219 -2.32 0.76 26.66
N VAL A 220 -1.19 0.57 25.96
CA VAL A 220 0.12 1.00 26.44
C VAL A 220 0.27 2.50 26.23
N ASP A 221 0.41 3.20 27.34
CA ASP A 221 0.78 4.62 27.44
C ASP A 221 1.94 4.96 26.47
N PRO A 222 1.74 5.84 25.46
CA PRO A 222 2.74 6.10 24.42
C PRO A 222 4.10 6.53 24.97
N ASP A 223 4.10 7.33 26.03
CA ASP A 223 5.31 7.90 26.65
C ASP A 223 6.16 6.84 27.39
N ARG A 224 5.63 5.63 27.58
CA ARG A 224 6.35 4.51 28.22
C ARG A 224 7.05 3.58 27.24
N VAL A 225 6.81 3.72 25.94
CA VAL A 225 7.46 2.90 24.92
C VAL A 225 8.74 3.59 24.46
N ALA A 226 9.86 3.18 25.04
CA ALA A 226 11.20 3.59 24.61
C ALA A 226 12.13 2.36 24.61
N LEU A 227 12.21 1.67 23.46
CA LEU A 227 13.16 0.56 23.29
C LEU A 227 14.46 1.09 22.64
N PRO A 228 15.66 0.73 23.13
CA PRO A 228 16.91 1.20 22.55
C PRO A 228 17.02 0.91 21.04
N TRP A 229 17.36 1.94 20.26
CA TRP A 229 17.63 1.81 18.83
C TRP A 229 19.12 2.05 18.56
N ILE A 230 19.73 1.22 17.72
CA ILE A 230 21.20 1.19 17.51
C ILE A 230 21.58 1.74 16.12
N LEU A 231 20.59 1.93 15.22
CA LEU A 231 20.81 2.38 13.85
C LEU A 231 20.51 3.88 13.72
N PRO A 232 20.98 4.56 12.66
CA PRO A 232 20.63 5.96 12.44
C PRO A 232 19.11 6.18 12.31
N GLY A 233 18.67 7.42 12.54
CA GLY A 233 17.31 7.90 12.26
C GLY A 233 16.42 8.19 13.47
N MET A 234 16.69 7.56 14.62
CA MET A 234 16.03 7.85 15.91
C MET A 234 16.90 7.36 17.08
N ASP A 235 16.66 7.86 18.30
CA ASP A 235 17.40 7.43 19.50
C ASP A 235 16.79 6.19 20.17
N ALA A 236 15.46 6.04 20.11
CA ALA A 236 14.73 4.90 20.65
C ALA A 236 13.45 4.64 19.84
N ILE A 237 13.05 3.38 19.72
CA ILE A 237 11.76 2.97 19.14
C ILE A 237 10.64 3.47 20.07
N GLY A 238 9.76 4.33 19.53
CA GLY A 238 8.59 4.86 20.21
C GLY A 238 7.35 3.97 20.07
N HIS A 239 6.22 4.46 20.57
CA HIS A 239 4.93 3.77 20.46
C HIS A 239 4.51 3.52 19.00
N TYR A 240 4.72 4.48 18.09
CA TYR A 240 4.29 4.38 16.69
C TYR A 240 5.05 3.32 15.91
N GLU A 241 6.38 3.27 16.07
CA GLU A 241 7.23 2.26 15.45
C GLU A 241 6.93 0.86 16.01
N ALA A 242 6.73 0.74 17.32
CA ALA A 242 6.32 -0.51 17.94
C ALA A 242 4.90 -0.95 17.51
N ALA A 243 3.98 -0.01 17.28
CA ALA A 243 2.66 -0.30 16.72
C ALA A 243 2.75 -0.92 15.32
N LEU A 244 3.71 -0.50 14.49
CA LEU A 244 3.96 -1.09 13.18
C LEU A 244 4.43 -2.56 13.28
N LEU A 245 5.30 -2.87 14.25
CA LEU A 245 5.76 -4.25 14.52
C LEU A 245 4.63 -5.14 15.07
N VAL A 246 3.79 -4.58 15.94
CA VAL A 246 2.60 -5.25 16.48
C VAL A 246 1.56 -5.49 15.38
N ARG A 247 1.39 -4.54 14.45
CA ARG A 247 0.54 -4.71 13.26
C ARG A 247 1.08 -5.82 12.37
N LEU A 248 2.36 -5.80 11.99
CA LEU A 248 3.01 -6.88 11.23
C LEU A 248 2.80 -8.26 11.88
N SER A 249 2.88 -8.32 13.21
CA SER A 249 2.60 -9.55 13.98
C SER A 249 1.13 -10.00 13.85
N ARG A 250 0.16 -9.07 13.93
CA ARG A 250 -1.26 -9.35 13.66
C ARG A 250 -1.46 -9.87 12.23
N GLU A 251 -0.83 -9.26 11.22
CA GLU A 251 -0.94 -9.68 9.82
C GLU A 251 -0.47 -11.14 9.65
N LEU A 252 0.68 -11.49 10.25
CA LEU A 252 1.26 -12.83 10.17
C LEU A 252 0.37 -13.88 10.84
N LEU A 253 -0.19 -13.55 12.02
CA LEU A 253 -1.11 -14.41 12.76
C LEU A 253 -2.47 -14.59 12.07
N SER A 254 -2.92 -13.60 11.30
CA SER A 254 -4.22 -13.60 10.61
C SER A 254 -4.20 -14.32 9.25
N LEU A 255 -3.02 -14.48 8.65
CA LEU A 255 -2.84 -15.07 7.32
C LEU A 255 -3.48 -16.48 7.13
N PRO A 256 -3.42 -17.41 8.10
CA PRO A 256 -4.08 -18.71 7.95
C PRO A 256 -5.60 -18.58 7.82
N LEU A 257 -6.22 -17.65 8.55
CA LEU A 257 -7.66 -17.39 8.45
C LEU A 257 -8.01 -16.77 7.11
N ALA A 258 -7.18 -15.84 6.62
CA ALA A 258 -7.35 -15.22 5.30
C ALA A 258 -7.43 -16.28 4.18
N ILE A 259 -6.54 -17.29 4.22
CA ILE A 259 -6.54 -18.40 3.26
C ILE A 259 -7.76 -19.32 3.46
N VAL A 260 -8.10 -19.66 4.71
CA VAL A 260 -9.25 -20.54 5.02
C VAL A 260 -10.56 -19.92 4.54
N VAL A 261 -10.79 -18.63 4.83
CA VAL A 261 -11.98 -17.89 4.37
C VAL A 261 -12.02 -17.79 2.85
N ALA A 262 -10.90 -17.47 2.19
CA ALA A 262 -10.83 -17.41 0.73
C ALA A 262 -11.12 -18.77 0.06
N VAL A 263 -10.69 -19.90 0.65
CA VAL A 263 -11.04 -21.24 0.17
C VAL A 263 -12.51 -21.55 0.43
N ALA A 264 -13.03 -21.26 1.63
CA ALA A 264 -14.42 -21.49 1.99
C ALA A 264 -15.40 -20.80 1.03
N ILE A 265 -15.11 -19.55 0.67
CA ILE A 265 -15.90 -18.79 -0.31
C ILE A 265 -15.90 -19.46 -1.69
N THR A 266 -14.89 -20.27 -2.07
CA THR A 266 -14.94 -21.02 -3.35
C THR A 266 -16.03 -22.09 -3.41
N HIS A 267 -16.60 -22.47 -2.26
CA HIS A 267 -17.71 -23.43 -2.18
C HIS A 267 -19.10 -22.75 -2.28
N LEU A 268 -19.16 -21.42 -2.35
CA LEU A 268 -20.39 -20.64 -2.53
C LEU A 268 -20.51 -20.27 -4.02
N PRO A 269 -21.34 -20.95 -4.85
CA PRO A 269 -21.16 -20.92 -6.31
C PRO A 269 -21.30 -19.53 -6.95
N HIS A 270 -22.34 -18.77 -6.58
CA HIS A 270 -22.58 -17.44 -7.11
C HIS A 270 -21.51 -16.45 -6.65
N LEU A 271 -21.35 -16.31 -5.33
CA LEU A 271 -20.37 -15.41 -4.70
C LEU A 271 -18.94 -15.70 -5.17
N SER A 272 -18.56 -16.98 -5.36
CA SER A 272 -17.25 -17.33 -5.87
C SER A 272 -17.04 -16.87 -7.31
N ASN A 273 -18.02 -17.03 -8.20
CA ASN A 273 -17.88 -16.63 -9.60
C ASN A 273 -17.69 -15.11 -9.73
N ASP A 274 -18.45 -14.35 -8.96
CA ASP A 274 -18.39 -12.88 -8.95
C ASP A 274 -17.07 -12.38 -8.36
N LEU A 275 -16.63 -12.94 -7.22
CA LEU A 275 -15.34 -12.59 -6.62
C LEU A 275 -14.16 -13.03 -7.50
N GLN A 276 -14.25 -14.16 -8.20
CA GLN A 276 -13.26 -14.55 -9.21
C GLN A 276 -13.28 -13.59 -10.41
N PHE A 277 -14.43 -13.03 -10.80
CA PHE A 277 -14.49 -12.00 -11.84
C PHE A 277 -13.78 -10.72 -11.40
N VAL A 278 -14.07 -10.19 -10.20
CA VAL A 278 -13.36 -9.03 -9.63
C VAL A 278 -11.87 -9.32 -9.46
N GLY A 279 -11.52 -10.50 -8.94
CA GLY A 279 -10.13 -10.95 -8.73
C GLY A 279 -9.31 -11.18 -10.00
N ARG A 280 -9.95 -11.33 -11.17
CA ARG A 280 -9.31 -11.34 -12.49
C ARG A 280 -9.17 -9.94 -13.10
N HIS A 281 -10.01 -8.99 -12.68
CA HIS A 281 -10.04 -7.61 -13.19
C HIS A 281 -9.72 -6.59 -12.09
N THR A 282 -8.83 -6.94 -11.17
CA THR A 282 -8.48 -6.11 -10.00
C THR A 282 -7.99 -4.74 -10.39
N LEU A 283 -7.21 -4.64 -11.47
CA LEU A 283 -6.52 -3.42 -11.87
C LEU A 283 -7.50 -2.32 -12.37
N PRO A 284 -8.43 -2.58 -13.29
CA PRO A 284 -9.52 -1.65 -13.60
C PRO A 284 -10.37 -1.22 -12.40
N MET A 285 -10.75 -2.16 -11.52
CA MET A 285 -11.53 -1.84 -10.32
C MET A 285 -10.73 -0.97 -9.34
N TYR A 286 -9.44 -1.26 -9.17
CA TYR A 286 -8.55 -0.56 -8.25
C TYR A 286 -8.27 0.88 -8.69
N ILE A 287 -8.02 1.12 -9.98
CA ILE A 287 -7.78 2.48 -10.50
C ILE A 287 -9.09 3.25 -10.72
N GLY A 288 -10.16 2.57 -11.15
CA GLY A 288 -11.42 3.21 -11.45
C GLY A 288 -12.16 3.73 -10.23
N HIS A 289 -12.07 3.06 -9.08
CA HIS A 289 -12.86 3.47 -7.90
C HIS A 289 -12.48 4.84 -7.31
N PRO A 290 -11.20 5.24 -7.07
CA PRO A 290 -10.90 6.57 -6.50
C PRO A 290 -11.31 7.70 -7.45
N ILE A 291 -10.99 7.56 -8.74
CA ILE A 291 -11.38 8.52 -9.79
C ILE A 291 -12.91 8.63 -9.87
N GLY A 292 -13.61 7.50 -9.82
CA GLY A 292 -15.06 7.42 -9.79
C GLY A 292 -15.67 8.10 -8.56
N MET A 293 -15.10 7.88 -7.38
CA MET A 293 -15.57 8.54 -6.15
C MET A 293 -15.33 10.04 -6.18
N THR A 294 -14.18 10.55 -6.63
CA THR A 294 -13.97 12.00 -6.75
C THR A 294 -14.96 12.62 -7.73
N LEU A 295 -15.09 12.08 -8.95
CA LEU A 295 -15.98 12.65 -9.97
C LEU A 295 -17.47 12.46 -9.68
N GLY A 296 -17.88 11.28 -9.23
CA GLY A 296 -19.29 10.87 -9.11
C GLY A 296 -19.87 10.92 -7.69
N TYR A 297 -19.03 10.98 -6.65
CA TYR A 297 -19.47 11.16 -5.26
C TYR A 297 -19.04 12.50 -4.66
N HIS A 298 -17.75 12.81 -4.56
CA HIS A 298 -17.29 14.02 -3.87
C HIS A 298 -17.81 15.30 -4.53
N LEU A 299 -17.61 15.46 -5.86
CA LEU A 299 -18.11 16.63 -6.58
C LEU A 299 -19.64 16.73 -6.57
N VAL A 300 -20.35 15.59 -6.60
CA VAL A 300 -21.82 15.55 -6.54
C VAL A 300 -22.34 15.92 -5.14
N ARG A 301 -21.71 15.39 -4.08
CA ARG A 301 -22.04 15.73 -2.69
C ARG A 301 -21.77 17.20 -2.39
N TYR A 302 -20.68 17.76 -2.93
CA TYR A 302 -20.38 19.19 -2.83
C TYR A 302 -21.40 20.04 -3.60
N ALA A 303 -21.71 19.71 -4.85
CA ALA A 303 -22.65 20.48 -5.68
C ALA A 303 -24.10 20.44 -5.16
N LEU A 304 -24.51 19.39 -4.43
CA LEU A 304 -25.81 19.29 -3.78
C LEU A 304 -25.86 19.96 -2.40
N ASP A 305 -24.71 20.17 -1.77
CA ASP A 305 -24.55 20.81 -0.45
C ASP A 305 -25.63 20.38 0.58
N ASP A 306 -26.35 21.32 1.19
CA ASP A 306 -27.44 21.01 2.14
C ASP A 306 -28.74 20.49 1.49
N ALA A 307 -28.91 20.67 0.18
CA ALA A 307 -30.06 20.15 -0.57
C ALA A 307 -29.96 18.64 -0.87
N GLY A 308 -28.80 18.02 -0.64
CA GLY A 308 -28.60 16.59 -0.74
C GLY A 308 -29.28 15.78 0.39
N PRO A 309 -29.48 14.46 0.23
CA PRO A 309 -29.94 13.61 1.31
C PRO A 309 -28.98 13.66 2.51
N GLN A 310 -29.50 13.71 3.74
CA GLN A 310 -28.66 13.80 4.94
C GLN A 310 -28.35 12.42 5.57
N SER A 311 -28.75 11.32 4.92
CA SER A 311 -28.52 9.96 5.41
C SER A 311 -27.13 9.43 5.02
N THR A 312 -26.28 9.15 6.01
CA THR A 312 -25.01 8.42 5.83
C THR A 312 -25.22 7.10 5.09
N THR A 313 -26.28 6.34 5.39
CA THR A 313 -26.57 5.05 4.72
C THR A 313 -26.86 5.23 3.23
N PHE A 314 -27.56 6.30 2.85
CA PHE A 314 -27.76 6.64 1.43
C PHE A 314 -26.42 6.92 0.74
N TRP A 315 -25.57 7.78 1.34
CA TRP A 315 -24.28 8.13 0.75
C TRP A 315 -23.31 6.95 0.67
N LEU A 316 -23.29 6.05 1.66
CA LEU A 316 -22.52 4.80 1.60
C LEU A 316 -22.97 3.93 0.43
N ALA A 317 -24.28 3.70 0.27
CA ALA A 317 -24.82 2.90 -0.82
C ALA A 317 -24.54 3.53 -2.19
N TYR A 318 -24.71 4.85 -2.29
CA TYR A 318 -24.42 5.63 -3.51
C TYR A 318 -22.93 5.60 -3.87
N ALA A 319 -22.04 5.86 -2.92
CA ALA A 319 -20.59 5.87 -3.17
C ALA A 319 -20.05 4.46 -3.52
N ILE A 320 -20.57 3.39 -2.90
CA ILE A 320 -20.29 2.00 -3.31
C ILE A 320 -20.73 1.77 -4.76
N LEU A 321 -21.96 2.17 -5.12
CA LEU A 321 -22.47 2.02 -6.48
C LEU A 321 -21.59 2.75 -7.49
N ILE A 322 -21.24 4.02 -7.23
CA ILE A 322 -20.36 4.83 -8.08
C ILE A 322 -18.96 4.19 -8.21
N ALA A 323 -18.37 3.71 -7.11
CA ALA A 323 -17.09 3.03 -7.12
C ALA A 323 -17.10 1.76 -7.98
N LEU A 324 -18.15 0.94 -7.87
CA LEU A 324 -18.32 -0.29 -8.65
C LEU A 324 -18.60 0.00 -10.13
N VAL A 325 -19.48 0.97 -10.44
CA VAL A 325 -19.77 1.40 -11.81
C VAL A 325 -18.52 1.96 -12.47
N SER A 326 -17.75 2.81 -11.79
CA SER A 326 -16.50 3.34 -12.32
C SER A 326 -15.48 2.25 -12.59
N GLY A 327 -15.28 1.31 -11.65
CA GLY A 327 -14.42 0.14 -11.87
C GLY A 327 -14.83 -0.71 -13.09
N TRP A 328 -16.14 -0.85 -13.32
CA TRP A 328 -16.68 -1.52 -14.51
C TRP A 328 -16.48 -0.70 -15.80
N LEU A 329 -16.66 0.61 -15.77
CA LEU A 329 -16.35 1.50 -16.90
C LEU A 329 -14.86 1.44 -17.26
N PHE A 330 -13.96 1.41 -16.27
CA PHE A 330 -12.53 1.17 -16.47
C PHE A 330 -12.24 -0.23 -17.04
N HIS A 331 -13.03 -1.24 -16.70
CA HIS A 331 -12.93 -2.56 -17.33
C HIS A 331 -13.36 -2.53 -18.80
N LEU A 332 -14.38 -1.74 -19.18
CA LEU A 332 -14.68 -1.50 -20.59
C LEU A 332 -13.56 -0.70 -21.28
N LEU A 333 -13.01 0.31 -20.60
CA LEU A 333 -11.89 1.12 -21.08
C LEU A 333 -10.66 0.26 -21.42
N SER A 334 -10.35 -0.76 -20.60
CA SER A 334 -9.26 -1.71 -20.88
C SER A 334 -9.43 -2.53 -22.16
N LYS A 335 -10.63 -2.56 -22.75
CA LYS A 335 -10.92 -3.25 -24.02
C LYS A 335 -10.85 -2.33 -25.23
N VAL A 336 -10.79 -1.00 -25.04
CA VAL A 336 -10.71 -0.03 -26.14
C VAL A 336 -9.31 -0.11 -26.77
N PRO A 337 -9.17 -0.25 -28.10
CA PRO A 337 -7.87 -0.26 -28.77
C PRO A 337 -7.03 0.99 -28.43
N VAL A 338 -5.73 0.79 -28.21
CA VAL A 338 -4.74 1.82 -27.78
C VAL A 338 -5.02 2.40 -26.39
N LEU A 339 -6.21 2.93 -26.12
CA LEU A 339 -6.57 3.54 -24.83
C LEU A 339 -6.53 2.52 -23.69
N GLY A 340 -6.92 1.28 -23.95
CA GLY A 340 -6.81 0.17 -23.00
C GLY A 340 -5.36 -0.18 -22.63
N TRP A 341 -4.36 0.23 -23.41
CA TRP A 341 -2.95 0.05 -23.06
C TRP A 341 -2.54 0.88 -21.84
N THR A 342 -3.26 1.96 -21.52
CA THR A 342 -3.04 2.74 -20.30
C THR A 342 -3.39 1.96 -19.03
N LEU A 343 -4.18 0.89 -19.12
CA LEU A 343 -4.55 0.01 -18.00
C LEU A 343 -3.87 -1.35 -18.12
N THR A 344 -3.98 -1.97 -19.29
CA THR A 344 -3.40 -3.28 -19.61
C THR A 344 -2.49 -3.12 -20.83
N PRO A 345 -1.23 -2.67 -20.64
CA PRO A 345 -0.32 -2.42 -21.75
C PRO A 345 0.04 -3.73 -22.47
N PRO A 346 0.39 -3.68 -23.77
CA PRO A 346 0.81 -4.87 -24.50
C PRO A 346 2.14 -5.40 -23.96
N SER A 347 2.37 -6.71 -24.11
CA SER A 347 3.65 -7.32 -23.78
C SER A 347 4.74 -6.81 -24.71
N LEU A 348 5.76 -6.15 -24.14
CA LEU A 348 6.95 -5.71 -24.87
C LEU A 348 7.94 -6.85 -25.17
N ALA A 349 7.69 -8.07 -24.64
CA ALA A 349 8.56 -9.21 -24.91
C ALA A 349 8.34 -9.73 -26.33
N ARG A 350 9.40 -9.73 -27.14
CA ARG A 350 9.38 -10.44 -28.42
C ARG A 350 8.98 -11.90 -28.19
N PRO A 351 8.16 -12.51 -29.06
CA PRO A 351 8.01 -13.96 -29.10
C PRO A 351 9.42 -14.56 -29.19
N GLN A 352 9.72 -15.46 -28.27
CA GLN A 352 10.97 -16.22 -28.35
C GLN A 352 10.82 -17.10 -29.60
N PRO A 353 11.76 -17.06 -30.58
CA PRO A 353 11.75 -18.03 -31.65
C PRO A 353 11.72 -19.42 -31.02
N ALA A 354 10.92 -20.33 -31.57
CA ALA A 354 10.94 -21.71 -31.10
C ALA A 354 12.37 -22.23 -31.23
N VAL A 355 13.02 -22.53 -30.11
CA VAL A 355 14.34 -23.16 -30.11
C VAL A 355 14.19 -24.47 -30.87
N GLY A 356 14.90 -24.57 -31.99
CA GLY A 356 14.42 -25.30 -33.15
C GLY A 356 14.14 -26.78 -32.91
N THR A 357 13.05 -27.27 -33.50
CA THR A 357 12.82 -28.71 -33.72
C THR A 357 13.68 -29.24 -34.89
N GLU A 358 14.92 -28.74 -35.01
CA GLU A 358 15.85 -29.05 -36.10
C GLU A 358 17.06 -29.87 -35.60
N ALA A 359 17.24 -30.01 -34.29
CA ALA A 359 18.27 -30.88 -33.67
C ALA A 359 18.03 -32.40 -33.86
N HIS A 360 17.09 -32.80 -34.75
CA HIS A 360 16.82 -34.20 -35.11
C HIS A 360 16.89 -34.48 -36.63
N ALA A 361 17.21 -33.49 -37.47
CA ALA A 361 17.35 -33.69 -38.92
C ALA A 361 18.82 -33.86 -39.38
N GLU A 362 19.78 -33.27 -38.67
CA GLU A 362 21.18 -33.18 -39.10
C GLU A 362 22.10 -34.17 -38.35
N ASN A 363 21.77 -35.47 -38.46
CA ASN A 363 22.71 -36.56 -38.10
C ASN A 363 22.66 -37.69 -39.14
N ARG A 364 22.64 -37.26 -40.41
CA ARG A 364 22.88 -38.05 -41.62
C ARG A 364 23.58 -37.14 -42.62
N ASP A 365 24.89 -37.02 -42.48
CA ASP A 365 25.85 -37.45 -43.50
C ASP A 365 27.29 -37.20 -43.02
N HIS A 366 28.18 -38.11 -43.39
CA HIS A 366 29.57 -38.07 -42.95
C HIS A 366 30.41 -37.11 -43.79
N THR A 367 31.34 -36.39 -43.17
CA THR A 367 32.77 -36.51 -43.52
C THR A 367 33.67 -35.86 -42.48
N PHE A 368 34.73 -36.56 -42.08
CA PHE A 368 35.85 -35.99 -41.30
C PHE A 368 36.71 -35.13 -42.22
N ASN A 369 37.07 -33.91 -41.79
CA ASN A 369 38.28 -33.27 -42.31
C ASN A 369 38.92 -32.34 -41.25
N THR A 370 40.25 -32.22 -41.29
CA THR A 370 41.08 -31.77 -40.16
C THR A 370 41.84 -30.47 -40.46
N ALA A 371 41.65 -29.42 -39.65
CA ALA A 371 42.59 -28.28 -39.57
C ALA A 371 42.45 -27.50 -38.22
N PRO A 372 43.52 -26.84 -37.71
CA PRO A 372 43.54 -26.20 -36.38
C PRO A 372 43.12 -24.70 -36.38
N PRO A 373 42.91 -24.08 -35.20
CA PRO A 373 42.32 -22.75 -35.08
C PRO A 373 43.33 -21.58 -35.20
N THR A 374 42.84 -20.42 -35.63
CA THR A 374 43.59 -19.15 -35.65
C THR A 374 42.83 -18.03 -34.92
N GLN A 375 43.49 -17.40 -33.94
CA GLN A 375 43.11 -16.08 -33.41
C GLN A 375 43.80 -14.96 -34.22
N PRO A 376 43.26 -13.73 -34.17
CA PRO A 376 44.10 -12.65 -33.61
C PRO A 376 43.35 -11.51 -32.88
N GLY A 377 44.00 -10.94 -31.84
CA GLY A 377 44.28 -9.49 -31.75
C GLY A 377 43.23 -8.50 -31.18
N PRO A 378 43.55 -7.77 -30.08
CA PRO A 378 42.88 -6.51 -29.65
C PRO A 378 43.48 -5.29 -30.40
N PRO A 379 43.09 -4.00 -30.19
CA PRO A 379 42.35 -3.36 -29.07
C PRO A 379 41.11 -2.54 -29.59
N ASN A 380 40.57 -1.44 -29.03
CA ASN A 380 41.03 -0.48 -28.01
C ASN A 380 39.89 0.30 -27.27
N SER A 381 40.30 1.30 -26.50
CA SER A 381 39.58 2.17 -25.55
C SER A 381 38.74 3.33 -26.13
N THR A 382 37.72 3.76 -25.36
CA THR A 382 37.53 5.19 -25.01
C THR A 382 36.68 5.35 -23.74
N ILE A 383 37.07 6.27 -22.84
CA ILE A 383 36.35 6.64 -21.61
C ILE A 383 36.20 8.17 -21.60
N SER A 384 35.02 8.69 -21.23
CA SER A 384 34.92 10.00 -20.56
C SER A 384 33.61 10.16 -19.77
N PRO A 385 33.59 11.06 -18.76
CA PRO A 385 32.63 11.00 -17.66
C PRO A 385 31.57 12.11 -17.73
N ASN A 386 30.53 11.98 -16.89
CA ASN A 386 30.11 13.08 -16.01
C ASN A 386 29.08 12.61 -14.97
N SER A 387 29.43 12.70 -13.69
CA SER A 387 28.50 12.64 -12.57
C SER A 387 28.25 14.06 -12.06
N ARG A 388 27.01 14.39 -11.72
CA ARG A 388 26.69 15.53 -10.86
C ARG A 388 25.71 15.12 -9.77
N VAL A 389 26.12 15.42 -8.54
CA VAL A 389 25.33 15.31 -7.32
C VAL A 389 24.41 16.53 -7.24
N ILE A 390 23.19 16.35 -6.73
CA ILE A 390 22.35 17.45 -6.23
C ILE A 390 21.92 17.07 -4.82
N SER A 391 22.17 17.98 -3.88
CA SER A 391 21.91 17.82 -2.44
C SER A 391 20.45 18.07 -2.08
N GLU A 392 20.12 17.68 -0.85
CA GLU A 392 18.77 17.66 -0.26
C GLU A 392 18.11 19.04 -0.13
N LEU A 393 16.77 19.05 -0.12
CA LEU A 393 15.96 20.17 0.36
C LEU A 393 14.75 19.60 1.13
N THR A 394 14.57 20.01 2.39
CA THR A 394 13.59 19.42 3.32
C THR A 394 12.76 20.51 4.00
N ILE A 395 11.48 20.63 3.65
CA ILE A 395 10.45 21.34 4.45
C ILE A 395 9.05 20.75 4.09
N PRO A 396 7.98 20.95 4.91
CA PRO A 396 7.03 19.87 5.22
C PRO A 396 5.62 20.07 4.61
N SER A 397 4.74 19.07 4.73
CA SER A 397 3.30 19.27 4.46
C SER A 397 2.38 18.34 5.28
N PRO A 398 1.28 18.86 5.88
CA PRO A 398 0.56 18.20 6.97
C PRO A 398 -0.69 17.44 6.49
N MET A 399 -0.53 16.54 5.51
CA MET A 399 -1.67 15.84 4.91
C MET A 399 -1.45 14.34 4.62
N LEU A 400 -0.47 13.73 5.30
CA LEU A 400 -0.38 12.27 5.44
C LEU A 400 -1.48 11.71 6.36
N ASP A 401 -2.02 12.57 7.22
CA ASP A 401 -2.82 12.17 8.38
C ASP A 401 -4.08 11.36 8.05
N ALA A 402 -4.78 11.59 6.93
CA ALA A 402 -6.07 10.91 6.72
C ALA A 402 -5.95 9.39 6.44
N GLU A 403 -5.02 8.97 5.57
CA GLU A 403 -4.80 7.55 5.27
C GLU A 403 -3.88 6.89 6.31
N ASN A 404 -2.99 7.66 6.95
CA ASN A 404 -2.14 7.17 8.05
C ASN A 404 -2.89 7.13 9.41
N ARG A 405 -4.01 7.86 9.59
CA ARG A 405 -4.85 7.79 10.82
C ARG A 405 -5.66 6.50 10.93
N ASP A 406 -5.80 5.70 9.88
CA ASP A 406 -6.18 4.29 10.03
C ASP A 406 -5.15 3.50 10.87
N HIS A 407 -4.00 4.10 11.23
CA HIS A 407 -3.00 3.54 12.16
C HIS A 407 -2.98 4.28 13.51
N ALA A 408 -3.77 5.36 13.68
CA ALA A 408 -3.95 6.10 14.93
C ALA A 408 -5.37 5.94 15.56
N PHE A 409 -6.38 5.53 14.80
CA PHE A 409 -7.78 5.51 15.26
C PHE A 409 -8.14 4.45 16.33
N ASN A 410 -7.16 3.72 16.87
CA ASN A 410 -7.38 2.74 17.95
C ASN A 410 -7.03 3.26 19.36
N THR A 411 -6.58 4.51 19.52
CA THR A 411 -6.11 5.06 20.81
C THR A 411 -6.90 6.26 21.34
N ALA A 412 -7.95 6.71 20.65
CA ALA A 412 -8.83 7.77 21.17
C ALA A 412 -9.77 7.22 22.28
N PRO A 413 -9.70 7.70 23.53
CA PRO A 413 -10.65 7.31 24.57
C PRO A 413 -12.04 7.91 24.29
N PRO A 414 -13.13 7.26 24.73
CA PRO A 414 -14.47 7.83 24.61
C PRO A 414 -14.57 9.11 25.43
N THR A 415 -14.96 10.21 24.78
CA THR A 415 -15.25 11.48 25.45
C THR A 415 -16.39 11.30 26.47
N GLN A 416 -16.10 11.56 27.74
CA GLN A 416 -17.14 11.56 28.77
C GLN A 416 -18.06 12.78 28.61
N PRO A 417 -19.38 12.64 28.84
CA PRO A 417 -20.30 13.77 28.75
C PRO A 417 -20.21 14.66 30.00
N GLY A 418 -19.92 15.94 29.79
CA GLY A 418 -20.04 16.99 30.81
C GLY A 418 -21.51 17.36 31.10
N PRO A 419 -21.79 18.00 32.26
CA PRO A 419 -23.15 18.19 32.78
C PRO A 419 -23.98 19.28 32.06
N PRO A 420 -25.32 19.29 32.24
CA PRO A 420 -26.24 20.11 31.45
C PRO A 420 -26.49 21.55 31.99
N ASN A 421 -27.12 22.36 31.13
CA ASN A 421 -27.56 23.77 31.28
C ASN A 421 -26.45 24.82 31.08
N SER A 422 -26.63 25.86 30.25
CA SER A 422 -27.81 26.75 30.22
C SER A 422 -28.05 27.50 28.88
N THR A 423 -29.33 27.70 28.54
CA THR A 423 -29.91 28.79 27.71
C THR A 423 -29.26 29.20 26.37
N ILE A 424 -29.95 28.89 25.27
CA ILE A 424 -29.71 29.44 23.93
C ILE A 424 -30.66 30.63 23.68
N SER A 425 -30.15 31.73 23.11
CA SER A 425 -30.94 32.71 22.36
C SER A 425 -30.11 33.22 21.17
N PRO A 426 -30.70 33.47 19.97
CA PRO A 426 -29.93 33.47 18.73
C PRO A 426 -29.63 34.87 18.16
N ASN A 427 -28.37 35.31 18.23
CA ASN A 427 -27.65 36.08 17.18
C ASN A 427 -26.37 36.73 17.72
N SER A 428 -25.20 36.23 17.31
CA SER A 428 -24.04 37.07 17.03
C SER A 428 -22.98 36.29 16.24
N ARG A 429 -22.57 36.81 15.08
CA ARG A 429 -21.29 36.45 14.47
C ARG A 429 -20.20 37.20 15.23
N VAL A 430 -19.23 36.50 15.79
CA VAL A 430 -17.95 37.09 16.23
C VAL A 430 -16.83 36.20 15.73
N ILE A 431 -15.92 36.81 14.97
CA ILE A 431 -14.66 36.20 14.52
C ILE A 431 -13.73 36.13 15.73
N SER A 432 -13.01 35.03 15.90
CA SER A 432 -11.92 34.95 16.87
C SER A 432 -10.70 34.38 16.19
N GLU A 433 -9.71 35.25 15.99
CA GLU A 433 -8.40 34.92 15.45
C GLU A 433 -7.68 33.97 16.41
N LEU A 434 -7.01 32.95 15.89
CA LEU A 434 -6.08 32.13 16.65
C LEU A 434 -4.66 32.41 16.16
N THR A 435 -3.97 33.32 16.86
CA THR A 435 -2.57 33.66 16.61
C THR A 435 -1.67 32.44 16.91
N ILE A 436 -0.86 32.03 15.93
CA ILE A 436 0.19 31.02 16.10
C ILE A 436 1.55 31.74 16.07
N PRO A 437 2.42 31.61 17.10
CA PRO A 437 3.74 32.23 17.10
C PRO A 437 4.75 31.40 16.28
N SER A 438 5.52 32.07 15.42
CA SER A 438 6.66 31.49 14.69
C SER A 438 7.85 31.19 15.62
N PRO A 439 8.67 30.15 15.32
CA PRO A 439 9.89 29.88 16.07
C PRO A 439 11.02 30.85 15.71
N MET A 440 11.79 31.27 16.72
CA MET A 440 12.93 32.18 16.58
C MET A 440 14.22 31.37 16.40
N LEU A 441 15.02 31.73 15.38
CA LEU A 441 16.44 31.38 15.30
C LEU A 441 17.27 32.33 16.20
N ASP A 442 18.56 32.04 16.31
CA ASP A 442 19.62 32.82 16.98
C ASP A 442 19.72 32.70 18.51
N ALA A 443 20.57 31.78 18.96
CA ALA A 443 21.27 31.84 20.24
C ALA A 443 22.58 31.03 20.20
N GLU A 444 23.52 31.38 19.31
CA GLU A 444 24.93 31.00 19.51
C GLU A 444 25.62 32.05 20.41
N ASN A 445 26.52 31.58 21.27
CA ASN A 445 27.52 32.37 22.01
C ASN A 445 27.02 33.23 23.19
N ARG A 446 27.10 32.67 24.41
CA ARG A 446 28.07 33.10 25.44
C ARG A 446 28.01 32.26 26.72
N ASP A 447 29.06 31.49 26.97
CA ASP A 447 29.46 31.17 28.33
C ASP A 447 29.99 32.46 29.00
N HIS A 448 29.60 32.70 30.26
CA HIS A 448 30.56 32.85 31.36
C HIS A 448 29.88 33.04 32.72
N THR A 449 30.28 32.15 33.63
CA THR A 449 30.13 32.11 35.09
C THR A 449 30.32 33.47 35.80
N LEU A 450 29.41 33.85 36.72
CA LEU A 450 29.68 33.97 38.19
C LEU A 450 28.56 34.68 38.98
N ALA A 451 28.51 34.32 40.26
CA ALA A 451 27.56 34.73 41.31
C ALA A 451 27.46 36.25 41.60
N THR A 452 26.38 36.69 42.28
CA THR A 452 26.33 37.05 43.73
C THR A 452 25.07 37.89 44.08
N ALA A 453 24.53 37.70 45.30
CA ALA A 453 23.70 38.64 46.11
C ALA A 453 22.15 38.78 45.90
N LEU A 454 21.48 38.76 47.04
CA LEU A 454 20.07 39.06 47.40
C LEU A 454 19.89 40.59 47.69
N PRO A 455 18.74 41.09 48.21
CA PRO A 455 17.36 41.04 47.71
C PRO A 455 16.69 42.46 47.79
N ASN A 456 15.35 42.53 47.94
CA ASN A 456 14.45 43.69 48.20
C ASN A 456 13.86 44.37 46.94
N ALA A 457 12.67 45.00 46.98
CA ALA A 457 11.46 44.83 47.82
C ALA A 457 10.32 45.69 47.21
N ALA A 458 9.05 45.28 47.38
CA ALA A 458 7.80 46.08 47.36
C ALA A 458 7.68 47.32 46.43
N ARG A 459 6.64 47.48 45.60
CA ARG A 459 5.24 47.73 46.02
C ARG A 459 4.26 47.67 44.83
N THR A 460 3.04 47.26 45.13
CA THR A 460 1.75 47.47 44.43
C THR A 460 1.35 48.96 44.35
N PRO A 461 0.29 49.36 43.62
CA PRO A 461 -0.73 48.53 42.95
C PRO A 461 -0.74 48.57 41.42
#